data_AF-A0A363D5P9-F1
#
_entry.id   AF-A0A363D5P9-F1
#
_cell.length_a   1.000
_cell.length_b   1.000
_cell.length_c   1.000
_cell.angle_alpha   90.00
_cell.angle_beta   90.00
_cell.angle_gamma   90.00
#
_symmetry.space_group_name_H-M   'P 1'
#
loop_
_entity.id
_entity.type
_entity.pdbx_description
1 polymer ?
#
loop_
_entity_poly.entity_id
_entity_poly.type
_entity_poly.pdbx_seq_one_letter_code
_entity_poly.pdbx_strand_id
1 'polypeptide(L)'
;MLRNKLIPYLRLDYIKIMEDFQILKINSMEKDELLVHLKNSESWLYDCYLKDECINLFLKTGGFIAIGLSDDDLFKIGVDITISQINKRYFFDIKKDDNILILKKVKSRIVNNIRNYFSPTRKINYQQFHNFIIQIEDSYENFEQIIFEIDLGKIDKESLTNTFKKVWEDSIGDMDFDIKDFEDLCVKFGFTPLDVLVYNPYIVPKMSKQTLNNSDYQLVLIFDEKAA
;
A
#
# COMPACT_ATOMS: atom_id res chain seq x y z
N MET A 1 44.66 46.01 4.18
CA MET A 1 44.00 44.72 3.87
C MET A 1 42.52 44.96 3.69
N LEU A 2 42.03 44.98 2.44
CA LEU A 2 40.60 44.92 2.16
C LEU A 2 40.11 43.53 2.54
N ARG A 3 39.33 43.43 3.61
CA ARG A 3 38.59 42.19 3.91
C ARG A 3 37.58 42.02 2.78
N ASN A 4 37.80 41.03 1.91
CA ASN A 4 36.79 40.61 0.95
C ASN A 4 35.54 40.23 1.75
N LYS A 5 34.53 41.11 1.76
CA LYS A 5 33.18 40.76 2.22
C LYS A 5 32.68 39.71 1.23
N LEU A 6 32.70 38.45 1.64
CA LEU A 6 31.96 37.40 0.96
C LEU A 6 30.48 37.79 1.03
N ILE A 7 29.92 38.26 -0.09
CA ILE A 7 28.48 38.41 -0.24
C ILE A 7 27.95 36.97 -0.32
N PRO A 8 27.11 36.52 0.64
CA PRO A 8 26.55 35.19 0.58
C PRO A 8 25.63 35.12 -0.65
N TYR A 9 25.93 34.20 -1.56
CA TYR A 9 25.07 33.88 -2.69
C TYR A 9 23.66 33.54 -2.19
N LEU A 10 22.63 34.07 -2.83
CA LEU A 10 21.26 33.66 -2.56
C LEU A 10 21.07 32.24 -3.08
N ARG A 11 20.12 31.49 -2.51
CA ARG A 11 19.81 30.11 -2.94
C ARG A 11 19.57 29.99 -4.46
N LEU A 12 18.94 31.00 -5.06
CA LEU A 12 18.69 31.08 -6.50
C LEU A 12 19.98 31.17 -7.32
N ASP A 13 21.00 31.87 -6.79
CA ASP A 13 22.31 31.96 -7.46
C ASP A 13 23.00 30.60 -7.49
N TYR A 14 22.86 29.81 -6.42
CA TYR A 14 23.42 28.46 -6.35
C TYR A 14 22.77 27.51 -7.35
N ILE A 15 21.43 27.54 -7.48
CA ILE A 15 20.71 26.72 -8.46
C ILE A 15 21.20 27.04 -9.88
N LYS A 16 21.29 28.33 -10.22
CA LYS A 16 21.76 28.77 -11.53
C LYS A 16 23.21 28.36 -11.80
N ILE A 17 24.11 28.52 -10.83
CA ILE A 17 25.51 28.08 -10.95
C ILE A 17 25.58 26.57 -11.20
N MET A 18 24.75 25.78 -10.50
CA MET A 18 24.71 24.33 -10.67
C MET A 18 24.21 23.94 -12.07
N GLU A 19 23.15 24.58 -12.56
CA GLU A 19 22.63 24.39 -13.92
C GLU A 19 23.70 24.74 -14.98
N ASP A 20 24.36 25.90 -14.83
CA ASP A 20 25.42 26.33 -15.74
C ASP A 20 26.58 25.33 -15.75
N PHE A 21 26.99 24.81 -14.59
CA PHE A 21 28.03 23.79 -14.48
C PHE A 21 27.62 22.47 -15.16
N GLN A 22 26.39 22.01 -14.96
CA GLN A 22 25.88 20.81 -15.62
C GLN A 22 25.86 20.96 -17.13
N ILE A 23 25.41 22.11 -17.65
CA ILE A 23 25.39 22.42 -19.09
C ILE A 23 26.81 22.44 -19.66
N LEU A 24 27.77 23.07 -18.97
CA LEU A 24 29.17 23.07 -19.38
C LEU A 24 29.73 21.64 -19.44
N LYS A 25 29.45 20.83 -18.42
CA LYS A 25 29.85 19.42 -18.38
C LYS A 25 29.25 18.65 -19.57
N ILE A 26 27.95 18.79 -19.84
CA ILE A 26 27.27 18.16 -20.98
C ILE A 26 27.91 18.59 -22.30
N ASN A 27 28.21 19.88 -22.47
CA ASN A 27 28.82 20.39 -23.71
C ASN A 27 30.27 19.91 -23.90
N SER A 28 30.98 19.64 -22.80
CA SER A 28 32.35 19.11 -22.85
C SER A 28 32.43 17.60 -23.13
N MET A 29 31.33 16.85 -22.95
CA MET A 29 31.31 15.40 -23.15
C MET A 29 31.51 15.01 -24.60
N GLU A 30 32.33 13.98 -24.81
CA GLU A 30 32.37 13.29 -26.09
C GLU A 30 31.05 12.53 -26.35
N LYS A 31 30.76 12.22 -27.62
CA LYS A 31 29.52 11.54 -28.00
C LYS A 31 29.38 10.15 -27.39
N ASP A 32 30.48 9.40 -27.36
CA ASP A 32 30.49 8.06 -26.81
C ASP A 32 30.34 8.09 -25.27
N GLU A 33 30.95 9.08 -24.60
CA GLU A 33 30.75 9.32 -23.17
C GLU A 33 29.28 9.65 -22.85
N LEU A 34 28.67 10.56 -23.60
CA LEU A 34 27.25 10.87 -23.46
C LEU A 34 26.38 9.63 -23.66
N LEU A 35 26.70 8.79 -24.65
CA LEU A 35 25.95 7.58 -24.93
C LEU A 35 26.04 6.56 -23.78
N VAL A 36 27.19 6.44 -23.13
CA VAL A 36 27.37 5.62 -21.91
C VAL A 36 26.43 6.13 -20.80
N HIS A 37 26.42 7.44 -20.56
CA HIS A 37 25.52 8.06 -19.58
C HIS A 37 24.04 7.85 -19.92
N LEU A 38 23.66 7.98 -21.20
CA LEU A 38 22.29 7.78 -21.66
C LEU A 38 21.81 6.34 -21.54
N LYS A 39 22.71 5.36 -21.55
CA LYS A 39 22.37 3.93 -21.41
C LYS A 39 22.40 3.42 -19.97
N ASN A 40 22.84 4.25 -19.02
CA ASN A 40 22.88 3.92 -17.61
C ASN A 40 21.77 4.66 -16.86
N SER A 41 20.77 3.94 -16.34
CA SER A 41 19.66 4.54 -15.57
C SER A 41 20.13 5.24 -14.30
N GLU A 42 21.26 4.82 -13.73
CA GLU A 42 21.86 5.41 -12.51
C GLU A 42 22.81 6.58 -12.84
N SER A 43 22.83 7.02 -14.09
CA SER A 43 23.65 8.16 -14.49
C SER A 43 23.15 9.45 -13.84
N TRP A 44 24.09 10.25 -13.31
CA TRP A 44 23.84 11.59 -12.78
C TRP A 44 23.01 12.48 -13.72
N LEU A 45 23.10 12.24 -15.03
CA LEU A 45 22.34 12.94 -16.06
C LEU A 45 20.82 12.82 -15.85
N TYR A 46 20.34 11.66 -15.39
CA TYR A 46 18.94 11.44 -15.12
C TYR A 46 18.52 12.13 -13.84
N ASP A 47 19.19 11.84 -12.73
CA ASP A 47 18.79 12.33 -11.40
C ASP A 47 19.02 13.83 -11.22
N CYS A 48 20.16 14.36 -11.68
CA CYS A 48 20.55 15.74 -11.39
C CYS A 48 20.16 16.74 -12.47
N TYR A 49 19.89 16.30 -13.71
CA TYR A 49 19.63 17.20 -14.83
C TYR A 49 18.24 16.99 -15.46
N LEU A 50 17.81 15.74 -15.68
CA LEU A 50 16.57 15.47 -16.42
C LEU A 50 15.33 15.30 -15.55
N LYS A 51 15.46 14.80 -14.31
CA LYS A 51 14.33 14.39 -13.46
C LYS A 51 13.30 15.51 -13.26
N ASP A 52 13.70 16.59 -12.61
CA ASP A 52 12.82 17.71 -12.30
C ASP A 52 12.28 18.33 -13.58
N GLU A 53 13.11 18.48 -14.62
CA GLU A 53 12.68 19.03 -15.90
C GLU A 53 11.62 18.17 -16.61
N CYS A 54 11.75 16.84 -16.55
CA CYS A 54 10.81 15.91 -17.16
C CYS A 54 9.49 15.88 -16.39
N ILE A 55 9.55 15.73 -15.06
CA ILE A 55 8.36 15.71 -14.21
C ILE A 55 7.61 17.03 -14.30
N ASN A 56 8.31 18.16 -14.19
CA ASN A 56 7.67 19.47 -14.34
C ASN A 56 7.04 19.64 -15.73
N LEU A 57 7.69 19.18 -16.80
CA LEU A 57 7.11 19.24 -18.14
C LEU A 57 5.87 18.34 -18.26
N PHE A 58 5.91 17.13 -17.71
CA PHE A 58 4.78 16.21 -17.68
C PHE A 58 3.57 16.84 -16.96
N LEU A 59 3.77 17.38 -15.76
CA LEU A 59 2.70 18.02 -14.97
C LEU A 59 2.15 19.27 -15.66
N LYS A 60 3.01 20.17 -16.15
CA LYS A 60 2.60 21.42 -16.84
C LYS A 60 1.80 21.17 -18.12
N THR A 61 1.89 19.98 -18.69
CA THR A 61 1.20 19.61 -19.94
C THR A 61 -0.04 18.74 -19.68
N GLY A 62 -0.55 18.74 -18.46
CA GLY A 62 -1.79 18.05 -18.08
C GLY A 62 -1.58 16.61 -17.59
N GLY A 63 -0.33 16.19 -17.38
CA GLY A 63 -0.02 14.96 -16.66
C GLY A 63 -0.40 15.07 -15.18
N PHE A 64 -0.63 13.92 -14.55
CA PHE A 64 -0.92 13.82 -13.12
C PHE A 64 -0.20 12.61 -12.52
N ILE A 65 -0.06 12.62 -11.20
CA ILE A 65 0.55 11.52 -10.45
C ILE A 65 -0.58 10.80 -9.74
N ALA A 66 -0.76 9.52 -10.06
CA ALA A 66 -1.80 8.71 -9.45
C ALA A 66 -1.45 8.38 -7.99
N ILE A 67 -2.48 8.16 -7.18
CA ILE A 67 -2.32 7.77 -5.78
C ILE A 67 -1.49 6.48 -5.72
N GLY A 68 -0.49 6.45 -4.83
CA GLY A 68 0.42 5.32 -4.66
C GLY A 68 1.64 5.32 -5.61
N LEU A 69 1.78 6.32 -6.48
CA LEU A 69 3.01 6.54 -7.27
C LEU A 69 3.71 7.82 -6.83
N SER A 70 5.03 7.78 -6.79
CA SER A 70 5.86 8.98 -6.61
C SER A 70 6.38 9.52 -7.96
N ASP A 71 6.84 10.77 -7.94
CA ASP A 71 7.58 11.40 -9.04
C ASP A 71 8.75 10.52 -9.49
N ASP A 72 9.43 9.87 -8.53
CA ASP A 72 10.58 9.01 -8.74
C ASP A 72 10.19 7.74 -9.49
N ASP A 73 9.07 7.11 -9.12
CA ASP A 73 8.55 5.92 -9.78
C ASP A 73 8.20 6.22 -11.24
N LEU A 74 7.48 7.31 -11.48
CA LEU A 74 7.10 7.74 -12.83
C LEU A 74 8.33 8.06 -13.68
N PHE A 75 9.27 8.82 -13.12
CA PHE A 75 10.49 9.16 -13.83
C PHE A 75 11.29 7.91 -14.19
N LYS A 76 11.44 6.97 -13.24
CA LYS A 76 12.13 5.68 -13.46
C LYS A 76 11.48 4.86 -14.57
N ILE A 77 10.15 4.71 -14.57
CA ILE A 77 9.40 4.05 -15.66
C ILE A 77 9.72 4.71 -17.00
N GLY A 78 9.69 6.05 -17.06
CA GLY A 78 10.00 6.81 -18.26
C GLY A 78 11.44 6.59 -18.76
N VAL A 79 12.42 6.57 -17.85
CA VAL A 79 13.85 6.36 -18.13
C VAL A 79 14.10 4.94 -18.63
N ASP A 80 13.63 3.91 -17.94
CA ASP A 80 13.88 2.51 -18.30
C ASP A 80 13.35 2.18 -19.70
N ILE A 81 12.13 2.66 -20.00
CA ILE A 81 11.56 2.51 -21.34
C ILE A 81 12.39 3.30 -22.36
N THR A 82 12.86 4.50 -22.03
CA THR A 82 13.68 5.32 -22.94
C THR A 82 15.03 4.66 -23.23
N ILE A 83 15.70 4.08 -22.23
CA ILE A 83 16.96 3.34 -22.39
C ILE A 83 16.77 2.16 -23.35
N SER A 84 15.69 1.40 -23.20
CA SER A 84 15.36 0.32 -24.14
C SER A 84 15.15 0.81 -25.58
N GLN A 85 14.72 2.07 -25.75
CA GLN A 85 14.48 2.69 -27.06
C GLN A 85 15.72 3.34 -27.65
N ILE A 86 16.67 3.84 -26.85
CA ILE A 86 17.95 4.40 -27.29
C ILE A 86 18.74 3.38 -28.10
N ASN A 87 18.60 2.09 -27.79
CA ASN A 87 19.24 1.00 -28.54
C ASN A 87 18.63 0.74 -29.93
N LYS A 88 17.51 1.38 -30.30
CA LYS A 88 16.85 1.22 -31.61
C LYS A 88 17.47 2.15 -32.66
N ARG A 89 17.50 1.71 -33.93
CA ARG A 89 17.92 2.57 -35.05
C ARG A 89 17.01 3.82 -35.10
N TYR A 90 17.61 4.99 -35.32
CA TYR A 90 16.95 6.29 -35.57
C TYR A 90 16.40 7.07 -34.37
N PHE A 91 16.79 6.77 -33.13
CA PHE A 91 16.30 7.54 -31.98
C PHE A 91 16.81 9.00 -31.96
N PHE A 92 18.09 9.21 -32.26
CA PHE A 92 18.70 10.50 -32.59
C PHE A 92 19.89 10.27 -33.52
N ASP A 93 20.38 11.32 -34.18
CA ASP A 93 21.59 11.25 -35.02
C ASP A 93 22.80 11.68 -34.20
N ILE A 94 23.54 10.70 -33.68
CA ILE A 94 24.69 10.96 -32.80
C ILE A 94 25.81 11.76 -33.48
N LYS A 95 25.88 11.72 -34.82
CA LYS A 95 26.90 12.43 -35.60
C LYS A 95 26.51 13.87 -35.89
N LYS A 96 25.21 14.12 -36.11
CA LYS A 96 24.69 15.43 -36.52
C LYS A 96 24.17 16.27 -35.36
N ASP A 97 23.51 15.65 -34.39
CA ASP A 97 22.89 16.36 -33.28
C ASP A 97 23.93 16.73 -32.21
N ASP A 98 23.90 17.96 -31.71
CA ASP A 98 24.69 18.36 -30.54
C ASP A 98 24.17 17.68 -29.25
N ASN A 99 24.96 17.71 -28.17
CA ASN A 99 24.62 17.01 -26.92
C ASN A 99 23.31 17.54 -26.31
N ILE A 100 23.08 18.85 -26.37
CA ILE A 100 21.88 19.49 -25.83
C ILE A 100 20.63 19.07 -26.63
N LEU A 101 20.74 19.00 -27.96
CA LEU A 101 19.66 18.56 -28.83
C LEU A 101 19.32 17.09 -28.59
N ILE A 102 20.34 16.24 -28.40
CA ILE A 102 20.15 14.83 -28.00
C ILE A 102 19.37 14.76 -26.68
N LEU A 103 19.78 15.52 -25.67
CA LEU A 103 19.10 15.53 -24.37
C LEU A 103 17.66 16.06 -24.46
N LYS A 104 17.38 17.07 -25.28
CA LYS A 104 16.01 17.53 -25.54
C LYS A 104 15.13 16.43 -26.15
N LYS A 105 15.68 15.62 -27.06
CA LYS A 105 14.97 14.46 -27.64
C LYS A 105 14.72 13.38 -26.57
N VAL A 106 15.72 13.10 -25.73
CA VAL A 106 15.62 12.16 -24.61
C VAL A 106 14.54 12.61 -23.61
N LYS A 107 14.59 13.86 -23.16
CA LYS A 107 13.56 14.48 -22.29
C LYS A 107 12.15 14.33 -22.87
N SER A 108 11.99 14.70 -24.14
CA SER A 108 10.69 14.58 -24.82
C SER A 108 10.21 13.14 -24.88
N ARG A 109 11.12 12.18 -25.04
CA ARG A 109 10.77 10.76 -25.04
C ARG A 109 10.37 10.27 -23.65
N ILE A 110 11.13 10.61 -22.60
CA ILE A 110 10.81 10.23 -21.22
C ILE A 110 9.40 10.69 -20.88
N VAL A 111 9.09 11.98 -21.10
CA VAL A 111 7.76 12.53 -20.84
C VAL A 111 6.67 11.81 -21.64
N ASN A 112 6.93 11.47 -22.91
CA ASN A 112 5.98 10.71 -23.71
C ASN A 112 5.81 9.26 -23.22
N ASN A 113 6.85 8.61 -22.73
CA ASN A 113 6.78 7.28 -22.16
C ASN A 113 5.97 7.28 -20.85
N ILE A 114 6.16 8.29 -19.99
CA ILE A 114 5.32 8.51 -18.80
C ILE A 114 3.85 8.71 -19.20
N ARG A 115 3.55 9.54 -20.19
CA ARG A 115 2.16 9.70 -20.69
C ARG A 115 1.59 8.39 -21.23
N ASN A 116 2.39 7.63 -21.99
CA ASN A 116 1.96 6.34 -22.54
C ASN A 116 1.62 5.33 -21.43
N TYR A 117 2.30 5.39 -20.28
CA TYR A 117 1.99 4.56 -19.12
C TYR A 117 0.55 4.81 -18.63
N PHE A 118 0.02 6.03 -18.73
CA PHE A 118 -1.37 6.33 -18.38
C PHE A 118 -2.37 6.16 -19.54
N SER A 119 -1.91 5.75 -20.72
CA SER A 119 -2.78 5.66 -21.90
C SER A 119 -3.58 4.36 -21.90
N PRO A 120 -4.93 4.40 -21.90
CA PRO A 120 -5.76 3.20 -21.87
C PRO A 120 -5.62 2.33 -23.12
N THR A 121 -5.13 2.92 -24.22
CA THR A 121 -4.90 2.23 -25.51
C THR A 121 -3.63 1.39 -25.53
N ARG A 122 -2.75 1.51 -24.54
CA ARG A 122 -1.49 0.75 -24.48
C ARG A 122 -1.69 -0.59 -23.79
N LYS A 123 -1.04 -1.63 -24.32
CA LYS A 123 -1.09 -3.01 -23.82
C LYS A 123 -0.55 -3.17 -22.39
N ILE A 124 0.35 -2.28 -21.97
CA ILE A 124 0.88 -2.19 -20.61
C ILE A 124 0.67 -0.74 -20.19
N ASN A 125 -0.24 -0.52 -19.25
CA ASN A 125 -0.58 0.79 -18.72
C ASN A 125 -0.86 0.72 -17.20
N TYR A 126 -0.99 1.88 -16.57
CA TYR A 126 -1.27 2.06 -15.15
C TYR A 126 -2.50 1.26 -14.70
N GLN A 127 -3.60 1.34 -15.45
CA GLN A 127 -4.86 0.70 -15.08
C GLN A 127 -4.72 -0.83 -14.99
N GLN A 128 -3.99 -1.44 -15.93
CA GLN A 128 -3.75 -2.88 -15.90
C GLN A 128 -2.84 -3.29 -14.74
N PHE A 129 -1.82 -2.51 -14.45
CA PHE A 129 -0.93 -2.77 -13.32
C PHE A 129 -1.68 -2.61 -11.99
N HIS A 130 -2.49 -1.56 -11.85
CA HIS A 130 -3.31 -1.33 -10.68
C HIS A 130 -4.33 -2.47 -10.46
N ASN A 131 -5.02 -2.90 -11.52
CA ASN A 131 -5.94 -4.03 -11.45
C ASN A 131 -5.22 -5.33 -11.05
N PHE A 132 -3.98 -5.54 -11.52
CA PHE A 132 -3.18 -6.70 -11.13
C PHE A 132 -2.77 -6.66 -9.66
N ILE A 133 -2.42 -5.49 -9.12
CA ILE A 133 -2.15 -5.34 -7.68
C ILE A 133 -3.38 -5.69 -6.85
N ILE A 134 -4.55 -5.13 -7.19
CA ILE A 134 -5.80 -5.43 -6.49
C ILE A 134 -6.07 -6.94 -6.48
N GLN A 135 -5.90 -7.61 -7.63
CA GLN A 135 -6.07 -9.07 -7.72
C GLN A 135 -5.10 -9.85 -6.83
N ILE A 136 -3.85 -9.39 -6.69
CA ILE A 136 -2.88 -10.01 -5.79
C ILE A 136 -3.30 -9.79 -4.34
N GLU A 137 -3.66 -8.56 -3.95
CA GLU A 137 -4.08 -8.22 -2.59
C GLU A 137 -5.29 -9.05 -2.18
N ASP A 138 -6.33 -9.10 -3.01
CA ASP A 138 -7.52 -9.94 -2.78
C ASP A 138 -7.13 -11.42 -2.63
N SER A 139 -6.19 -11.91 -3.44
CA SER A 139 -5.73 -13.29 -3.33
C SER A 139 -4.96 -13.55 -2.03
N TYR A 140 -4.14 -12.59 -1.60
CA TYR A 140 -3.33 -12.71 -0.38
C TYR A 140 -4.20 -12.71 0.87
N GLU A 141 -5.18 -11.81 0.95
CA GLU A 141 -6.16 -11.80 2.06
C GLU A 141 -6.90 -13.15 2.16
N ASN A 142 -7.32 -13.72 1.02
CA ASN A 142 -7.93 -15.03 1.00
C ASN A 142 -6.99 -16.13 1.50
N PHE A 143 -5.69 -16.08 1.15
CA PHE A 143 -4.71 -17.05 1.63
C PHE A 143 -4.46 -16.94 3.14
N GLU A 144 -4.33 -15.72 3.69
CA GLU A 144 -4.15 -15.52 5.13
C GLU A 144 -5.36 -16.02 5.92
N GLN A 145 -6.59 -15.77 5.43
CA GLN A 145 -7.80 -16.32 6.05
C GLN A 145 -7.78 -17.85 6.06
N ILE A 146 -7.42 -18.49 4.94
CA ILE A 146 -7.31 -19.95 4.85
C ILE A 146 -6.26 -20.49 5.81
N ILE A 147 -5.07 -19.87 5.88
CA ILE A 147 -4.00 -20.29 6.80
C ILE A 147 -4.45 -20.17 8.25
N PHE A 148 -5.09 -19.05 8.60
CA PHE A 148 -5.63 -18.83 9.93
C PHE A 148 -6.67 -19.90 10.30
N GLU A 149 -7.58 -20.24 9.39
CA GLU A 149 -8.56 -21.32 9.62
C GLU A 149 -7.89 -22.69 9.77
N ILE A 150 -6.86 -22.99 8.98
CA ILE A 150 -6.06 -24.22 9.11
C ILE A 150 -5.37 -24.28 10.47
N ASP A 151 -4.77 -23.17 10.92
CA ASP A 151 -4.07 -23.11 12.20
C ASP A 151 -5.01 -23.24 13.38
N LEU A 152 -6.20 -22.64 13.33
CA LEU A 152 -7.25 -22.86 14.32
C LEU A 152 -7.70 -24.33 14.36
N GLY A 153 -7.75 -25.00 13.20
CA GLY A 153 -8.05 -26.44 13.11
C GLY A 153 -6.99 -27.36 13.73
N LYS A 154 -5.77 -26.86 14.00
CA LYS A 154 -4.70 -27.62 14.69
C LYS A 154 -4.82 -27.58 16.21
N ILE A 155 -5.63 -26.67 16.76
CA ILE A 155 -5.84 -26.58 18.21
C ILE A 155 -6.61 -27.83 18.64
N ASP A 156 -6.14 -28.48 19.70
CA ASP A 156 -6.82 -29.66 20.23
C ASP A 156 -8.19 -29.29 20.82
N LYS A 157 -9.10 -30.28 20.84
CA LYS A 157 -10.48 -30.05 21.26
C LYS A 157 -10.59 -29.54 22.69
N GLU A 158 -9.72 -29.97 23.61
CA GLU A 158 -9.77 -29.55 25.01
C GLU A 158 -9.38 -28.08 25.16
N SER A 159 -8.33 -27.65 24.47
CA SER A 159 -7.93 -26.25 24.38
C SER A 159 -9.02 -25.36 23.77
N LEU A 160 -9.70 -25.83 22.70
CA LEU A 160 -10.84 -25.12 22.11
C LEU A 160 -12.01 -24.99 23.08
N THR A 161 -12.40 -26.08 23.75
CA THR A 161 -13.47 -26.08 24.77
C THR A 161 -13.19 -25.08 25.88
N ASN A 162 -11.96 -25.08 26.43
CA ASN A 162 -11.57 -24.14 27.48
C ASN A 162 -11.61 -22.67 27.00
N THR A 163 -11.20 -22.43 25.75
CA THR A 163 -11.22 -21.10 25.14
C THR A 163 -12.65 -20.61 24.91
N PHE A 164 -13.52 -21.44 24.36
CA PHE A 164 -14.93 -21.08 24.10
C PHE A 164 -15.69 -20.84 25.39
N LYS A 165 -15.43 -21.65 26.43
CA LYS A 165 -15.99 -21.40 27.76
C LYS A 165 -15.62 -20.01 28.27
N LYS A 166 -14.35 -19.61 28.10
CA LYS A 166 -13.88 -18.28 28.49
C LYS A 166 -14.52 -17.16 27.67
N VAL A 167 -14.64 -17.32 26.35
CA VAL A 167 -15.33 -16.35 25.46
C VAL A 167 -16.79 -16.15 25.90
N TRP A 168 -17.47 -17.24 26.25
CA TRP A 168 -18.83 -17.17 26.77
C TRP A 168 -18.91 -16.46 28.12
N GLU A 169 -18.01 -16.77 29.05
CA GLU A 169 -17.95 -16.13 30.37
C GLU A 169 -17.66 -14.62 30.26
N ASP A 170 -16.75 -14.22 29.37
CA ASP A 170 -16.35 -12.83 29.15
C ASP A 170 -17.44 -12.01 28.43
N SER A 171 -18.37 -12.67 27.72
CA SER A 171 -19.48 -12.02 27.00
C SER A 171 -20.77 -11.90 27.82
N ILE A 172 -20.81 -12.40 29.06
CA ILE A 172 -21.99 -12.26 29.93
C ILE A 172 -22.24 -10.79 30.22
N GLY A 173 -23.35 -10.27 29.68
CA GLY A 173 -23.75 -8.86 29.80
C GLY A 173 -23.28 -7.98 28.65
N ASP A 174 -22.59 -8.54 27.66
CA ASP A 174 -22.41 -7.93 26.35
C ASP A 174 -23.75 -7.94 25.60
N MET A 175 -24.05 -6.86 24.87
CA MET A 175 -25.25 -6.78 24.01
C MET A 175 -24.96 -7.20 22.58
N ASP A 176 -23.69 -7.33 22.20
CA ASP A 176 -23.26 -7.62 20.83
C ASP A 176 -22.89 -9.10 20.61
N PHE A 177 -22.92 -9.92 21.68
CA PHE A 177 -22.62 -11.35 21.61
C PHE A 177 -23.64 -12.15 22.44
N ASP A 178 -24.55 -12.85 21.76
CA ASP A 178 -25.62 -13.61 22.39
C ASP A 178 -25.44 -15.14 22.26
N ILE A 179 -26.41 -15.90 22.78
CA ILE A 179 -26.38 -17.37 22.75
C ILE A 179 -26.35 -17.93 21.32
N LYS A 180 -26.90 -17.21 20.35
CA LYS A 180 -26.93 -17.64 18.95
C LYS A 180 -25.56 -17.42 18.30
N ASP A 181 -24.89 -16.31 18.60
CA ASP A 181 -23.51 -16.09 18.17
C ASP A 181 -22.58 -17.16 18.74
N PHE A 182 -22.81 -17.56 19.99
CA PHE A 182 -22.07 -18.64 20.63
C PHE A 182 -22.38 -20.02 20.03
N GLU A 183 -23.63 -20.30 19.68
CA GLU A 183 -24.00 -21.52 18.93
C GLU A 183 -23.27 -21.60 17.60
N ASP A 184 -23.28 -20.53 16.81
CA ASP A 184 -22.64 -20.48 15.50
C ASP A 184 -21.12 -20.70 15.63
N LEU A 185 -20.49 -20.12 16.66
CA LEU A 185 -19.09 -20.37 16.99
C LEU A 185 -18.84 -21.85 17.34
N CYS A 186 -19.66 -22.46 18.19
CA CYS A 186 -19.52 -23.87 18.56
C CYS A 186 -19.63 -24.78 17.32
N VAL A 187 -20.65 -24.55 16.48
CA VAL A 187 -20.93 -25.36 15.27
C VAL A 187 -19.77 -25.27 14.27
N LYS A 188 -19.15 -24.09 14.10
CA LYS A 188 -18.00 -23.91 13.20
C LYS A 188 -16.84 -24.87 13.52
N PHE A 189 -16.71 -25.30 14.78
CA PHE A 189 -15.65 -26.21 15.24
C PHE A 189 -16.16 -27.60 15.62
N GLY A 190 -17.42 -27.93 15.28
CA GLY A 190 -18.00 -29.26 15.51
C GLY A 190 -18.37 -29.54 16.96
N PHE A 191 -18.72 -28.50 17.72
CA PHE A 191 -19.26 -28.58 19.08
C PHE A 191 -20.71 -28.10 19.10
N THR A 192 -21.43 -28.48 20.16
CA THR A 192 -22.64 -27.81 20.62
C THR A 192 -22.31 -26.99 21.87
N PRO A 193 -23.12 -25.96 22.23
CA PRO A 193 -22.92 -25.25 23.49
C PRO A 193 -22.90 -26.16 24.72
N LEU A 194 -23.61 -27.30 24.68
CA LEU A 194 -23.61 -28.29 25.76
C LEU A 194 -22.31 -29.09 25.86
N ASP A 195 -21.55 -29.22 24.77
CA ASP A 195 -20.24 -29.86 24.79
C ASP A 195 -19.17 -28.94 25.42
N VAL A 196 -19.46 -27.64 25.50
CA VAL A 196 -18.54 -26.61 26.00
C VAL A 196 -18.91 -26.14 27.40
N LEU A 197 -20.21 -25.94 27.66
CA LEU A 197 -20.74 -25.42 28.90
C LEU A 197 -21.14 -26.54 29.84
N VAL A 198 -20.81 -26.39 31.12
CA VAL A 198 -21.17 -27.34 32.19
C VAL A 198 -22.63 -27.23 32.63
N TYR A 199 -23.41 -26.38 31.97
CA TYR A 199 -24.83 -26.14 32.23
C TYR A 199 -25.57 -25.94 30.91
N ASN A 200 -26.89 -26.07 30.94
CA ASN A 200 -27.72 -25.84 29.76
C ASN A 200 -28.01 -24.33 29.61
N PRO A 201 -27.46 -23.66 28.58
CA PRO A 201 -27.59 -22.20 28.43
C PRO A 201 -28.99 -21.75 28.01
N TYR A 202 -29.86 -22.67 27.56
CA TYR A 202 -31.24 -22.36 27.19
C TYR A 202 -32.19 -22.43 28.39
N ILE A 203 -31.71 -22.83 29.58
CA ILE A 203 -32.52 -22.83 30.79
C ILE A 203 -32.62 -21.40 31.33
N VAL A 204 -33.80 -20.82 31.19
CA VAL A 204 -34.13 -19.56 31.86
C VAL A 204 -34.35 -19.83 33.36
N PRO A 205 -33.63 -19.15 34.27
CA PRO A 205 -33.86 -19.30 35.70
C PRO A 205 -35.30 -18.99 36.07
N LYS A 206 -35.93 -19.87 36.86
CA LYS A 206 -37.28 -19.62 37.37
C LYS A 206 -37.24 -18.46 38.35
N MET A 207 -38.16 -17.51 38.18
CA MET A 207 -38.32 -16.37 39.09
C MET A 207 -39.71 -16.41 39.73
N SER A 208 -39.81 -16.04 41.00
CA SER A 208 -41.09 -15.73 41.64
C SER A 208 -41.13 -14.28 42.11
N LYS A 209 -42.36 -13.79 42.30
CA LYS A 209 -42.59 -12.49 42.93
C LYS A 209 -42.65 -12.70 44.43
N GLN A 210 -41.79 -12.01 45.17
CA GLN A 210 -41.87 -11.92 46.62
C GLN A 210 -42.43 -10.55 46.99
N THR A 211 -43.57 -10.53 47.67
CA THR A 211 -44.17 -9.29 48.17
C THR A 211 -43.28 -8.68 49.24
N LEU A 212 -43.06 -7.38 49.15
CA LEU A 212 -42.31 -6.61 50.14
C LEU A 212 -43.27 -6.11 51.23
N ASN A 213 -42.75 -5.48 52.29
CA ASN A 213 -43.58 -4.92 53.38
C ASN A 213 -44.40 -3.68 52.96
N ASN A 214 -44.50 -3.42 51.66
CA ASN A 214 -45.29 -2.38 51.02
C ASN A 214 -46.11 -3.01 49.87
N SER A 215 -46.77 -2.21 49.05
CA SER A 215 -47.53 -2.70 47.88
C SER A 215 -46.66 -3.21 46.72
N ASP A 216 -45.34 -3.27 46.89
CA ASP A 216 -44.40 -3.64 45.84
C ASP A 216 -43.98 -5.11 45.92
N TYR A 217 -43.29 -5.57 44.89
CA TYR A 217 -42.71 -6.91 44.84
C TYR A 217 -41.29 -6.86 44.29
N GLN A 218 -40.44 -7.77 44.77
CA GLN A 218 -39.14 -8.06 44.17
C GLN A 218 -39.18 -9.40 43.44
N LEU A 219 -38.42 -9.52 42.34
CA LEU A 219 -38.20 -10.80 41.69
C LEU A 219 -37.11 -11.55 42.45
N VAL A 220 -37.39 -12.78 42.85
CA VAL A 220 -36.42 -13.68 43.49
C VAL A 220 -36.21 -14.92 42.63
N LEU A 221 -34.96 -15.33 42.51
CA LEU A 221 -34.58 -16.57 41.84
C LEU A 221 -35.02 -17.76 42.69
N ILE A 222 -35.67 -18.73 42.05
CA ILE A 222 -36.04 -20.00 42.68
C ILE A 222 -35.02 -21.05 42.27
N PHE A 223 -34.32 -21.60 43.25
CA PHE A 223 -33.46 -22.76 43.08
C PHE A 223 -34.24 -23.99 43.57
N ASP A 224 -34.53 -24.94 42.69
CA ASP A 224 -35.14 -26.21 43.08
C ASP A 224 -34.08 -27.04 43.86
N GLU A 225 -34.36 -27.38 45.12
CA GLU A 225 -33.40 -27.98 46.07
C GLU A 225 -33.03 -29.46 45.78
N LYS A 226 -33.09 -29.90 44.52
CA LYS A 226 -32.77 -31.28 44.13
C LYS A 226 -32.01 -31.36 42.81
N ALA A 227 -30.69 -31.45 42.92
CA ALA A 227 -29.85 -32.37 42.14
C ALA A 227 -28.48 -32.48 42.84
N ALA A 228 -28.41 -33.31 43.87
CA ALA A 228 -27.17 -33.96 44.29
C ALA A 228 -27.22 -35.42 43.82
#